data_AF-G4D2K6-F1
#
_entry.id   AF-G4D2K6-F1
#
_cell.length_a   1.000
_cell.length_b   1.000
_cell.length_c   1.000
_cell.angle_alpha   90.00
_cell.angle_beta   90.00
_cell.angle_gamma   90.00
#
_symmetry.space_group_name_H-M   'P 1'
#
loop_
_entity.id
_entity.type
_entity.pdbx_description
1 polymer ?
#
loop_
_entity_poly.entity_id
_entity_poly.type
_entity_poly.pdbx_seq_one_letter_code
_entity_poly.pdbx_strand_id
1 'polypeptide(L)'
;MYKNHNLKIFILGMFCFLITQMLTRLPILKYIYSTFEYSIFESENKILTYILIALSAGIFEEGGRYILRRYFVKSNYTLSEPVIFGLGHGVMEVIMVVGIILYSSTDITVDIVWINIFERILAIIFHVCMTVIIWRGFILNREIKFLLVAIFMHFIFDYLIFIAPLLNLNFIGLYVTWMVIDLGLLAYIFKIKKIWR
;
A
#
# COMPACT_ATOMS: atom_id res chain seq x y z
N MET A 1 -23.32 14.92 -11.82
CA MET A 1 -23.28 14.61 -10.38
C MET A 1 -22.26 13.50 -10.04
N TYR A 2 -22.23 12.36 -10.76
CA TYR A 2 -21.26 11.26 -10.52
C TYR A 2 -19.77 11.61 -10.75
N LYS A 3 -19.43 12.42 -11.76
CA LYS A 3 -18.03 12.77 -12.09
C LYS A 3 -17.31 13.49 -10.93
N ASN A 4 -18.01 14.39 -10.23
CA ASN A 4 -17.45 15.14 -9.11
C ASN A 4 -17.23 14.24 -7.87
N HIS A 5 -18.07 13.22 -7.67
CA HIS A 5 -17.92 12.24 -6.59
C HIS A 5 -16.69 11.36 -6.83
N ASN A 6 -16.54 10.81 -8.02
CA ASN A 6 -15.40 9.97 -8.38
C ASN A 6 -14.08 10.73 -8.29
N LEU A 7 -14.04 11.98 -8.77
CA LEU A 7 -12.86 12.83 -8.63
C LEU A 7 -12.51 13.10 -7.16
N LYS A 8 -13.51 13.40 -6.33
CA LYS A 8 -13.31 13.58 -4.89
C LYS A 8 -12.71 12.32 -4.25
N ILE A 9 -13.21 11.14 -4.59
CA ILE A 9 -12.71 9.85 -4.07
C ILE A 9 -11.26 9.61 -4.50
N PHE A 10 -10.94 9.87 -5.77
CA PHE A 10 -9.58 9.75 -6.29
C PHE A 10 -8.60 10.66 -5.52
N ILE A 11 -8.98 11.93 -5.34
CA ILE A 11 -8.18 12.92 -4.60
C ILE A 11 -8.02 12.50 -3.13
N LEU A 12 -9.06 11.94 -2.49
CA LEU A 12 -8.94 11.40 -1.13
C LEU A 12 -7.94 10.24 -1.07
N GLY A 13 -7.89 9.39 -2.09
CA GLY A 13 -6.86 8.34 -2.23
C GLY A 13 -5.45 8.92 -2.28
N MET A 14 -5.23 9.96 -3.10
CA MET A 14 -3.94 10.65 -3.17
C MET A 14 -3.53 11.25 -1.81
N PHE A 15 -4.47 11.92 -1.13
CA PHE A 15 -4.22 12.48 0.20
C PHE A 15 -3.94 11.41 1.24
N CYS A 16 -4.56 10.23 1.13
CA CYS A 16 -4.30 9.11 2.03
C CYS A 16 -2.81 8.76 2.02
N PHE A 17 -2.24 8.50 0.84
CA PHE A 17 -0.81 8.19 0.72
C PHE A 17 0.06 9.35 1.19
N LEU A 18 -0.22 10.58 0.72
CA LEU A 18 0.57 11.75 1.05
C LEU A 18 0.64 11.98 2.57
N ILE A 19 -0.50 11.94 3.25
CA ILE A 19 -0.56 12.18 4.69
C ILE A 19 0.10 11.03 5.44
N THR A 20 -0.35 9.79 5.19
CA THR A 20 0.08 8.63 5.99
C THR A 20 1.55 8.29 5.79
N GLN A 21 2.03 8.29 4.54
CA GLN A 21 3.41 7.91 4.24
C GLN A 21 4.34 9.12 4.29
N MET A 22 4.11 10.12 3.43
CA MET A 22 5.10 11.19 3.22
C MET A 22 5.16 12.19 4.38
N LEU A 23 4.01 12.54 4.95
CA LEU A 23 3.95 13.57 6.00
C LEU A 23 3.99 13.00 7.42
N THR A 24 3.66 11.73 7.63
CA THR A 24 3.68 11.11 8.97
C THR A 24 4.69 9.99 9.13
N ARG A 25 4.56 8.85 8.42
CA ARG A 25 5.38 7.67 8.69
C ARG A 25 6.85 7.91 8.35
N LEU A 26 7.16 8.43 7.16
CA LEU A 26 8.55 8.65 6.76
C LEU A 26 9.29 9.68 7.63
N PRO A 27 8.70 10.83 8.02
CA PRO A 27 9.33 11.74 8.98
C PRO A 27 9.59 11.10 10.34
N ILE A 28 8.65 10.30 10.86
CA ILE A 28 8.82 9.57 12.12
C ILE A 28 9.97 8.56 12.00
N LEU A 29 9.99 7.75 10.93
CA LEU A 29 11.06 6.78 10.69
C LEU A 29 12.41 7.47 10.50
N LYS A 30 12.47 8.59 9.77
CA LYS A 30 13.70 9.37 9.60
C LYS A 30 14.24 9.86 10.94
N TYR A 31 13.37 10.33 11.83
CA TYR A 31 13.77 10.72 13.17
C TYR A 31 14.29 9.52 13.97
N ILE A 32 13.56 8.40 13.99
CA ILE A 32 13.98 7.18 14.70
C ILE A 32 15.32 6.65 14.17
N TYR A 33 15.50 6.57 12.85
CA TYR A 33 16.73 6.08 12.23
C TYR A 33 17.96 6.96 12.52
N SER A 34 17.75 8.22 12.91
CA SER A 34 18.84 9.13 13.26
C SER A 34 19.38 8.91 14.68
N THR A 35 18.75 8.06 15.50
CA THR A 35 19.18 7.83 16.88
C THR A 35 20.21 6.71 16.98
N PHE A 36 21.13 6.85 17.93
CA PHE A 36 22.13 5.82 18.23
C PHE A 36 21.48 4.55 18.79
N GLU A 37 20.42 4.69 19.58
CA GLU A 37 19.67 3.57 20.17
C GLU A 37 19.04 2.68 19.10
N TYR A 38 18.47 3.29 18.05
CA TYR A 38 17.93 2.53 16.92
C TYR A 38 19.03 1.75 16.21
N SER A 39 20.20 2.35 16.01
CA SER A 39 21.34 1.67 15.36
C SER A 39 21.80 0.45 16.14
N ILE A 40 21.88 0.54 17.47
CA ILE A 40 22.17 -0.62 18.33
C ILE A 40 21.06 -1.66 18.21
N PHE A 41 19.80 -1.24 18.39
CA PHE A 41 18.65 -2.14 18.35
C PHE A 41 18.53 -2.91 17.03
N GLU A 42 18.74 -2.25 15.89
CA GLU A 42 18.72 -2.88 14.57
C GLU A 42 19.86 -3.90 14.42
N SER A 43 21.05 -3.59 14.92
CA SER A 43 22.19 -4.50 14.86
C SER A 43 21.96 -5.78 15.68
N GLU A 44 21.28 -5.66 16.83
CA GLU A 44 20.99 -6.78 17.74
C GLU A 44 19.73 -7.54 17.34
N ASN A 45 18.73 -6.87 16.76
CA ASN A 45 17.38 -7.39 16.56
C ASN A 45 16.86 -7.21 15.12
N LYS A 46 17.72 -7.44 14.13
CA LYS A 46 17.44 -7.20 12.69
C LYS A 46 16.09 -7.73 12.20
N ILE A 47 15.72 -8.97 12.56
CA ILE A 47 14.44 -9.58 12.15
C ILE A 47 13.25 -8.81 12.74
N LEU A 48 13.33 -8.43 14.02
CA LEU A 48 12.28 -7.67 14.68
C LEU A 48 12.16 -6.27 14.07
N THR A 49 13.27 -5.62 13.75
CA THR A 49 13.27 -4.35 13.03
C THR A 49 12.53 -4.45 11.70
N TYR A 50 12.81 -5.48 10.90
CA TYR A 50 12.10 -5.72 9.63
C TYR A 50 10.60 -5.92 9.82
N ILE A 51 10.21 -6.67 10.86
CA ILE A 51 8.79 -6.86 11.19
C ILE A 51 8.14 -5.51 11.55
N LEU A 52 8.78 -4.71 12.40
CA LEU A 52 8.25 -3.41 12.83
C LEU A 52 8.13 -2.42 11.67
N ILE A 53 9.13 -2.37 10.78
CA ILE A 53 9.10 -1.49 9.61
C ILE A 53 7.95 -1.87 8.67
N ALA A 54 7.83 -3.15 8.31
CA ALA A 54 6.76 -3.64 7.43
C ALA A 54 5.37 -3.48 8.07
N LEU A 55 5.24 -3.80 9.37
CA LEU A 55 3.97 -3.67 10.07
C LEU A 55 3.54 -2.20 10.19
N SER A 56 4.49 -1.29 10.43
CA SER A 56 4.20 0.14 10.48
C SER A 56 3.65 0.66 9.14
N ALA A 57 4.10 0.13 7.99
CA ALA A 57 3.54 0.51 6.69
C ALA A 57 2.05 0.20 6.62
N GLY A 58 1.70 -1.06 6.91
CA GLY A 58 0.31 -1.51 6.94
C GLY A 58 -0.56 -0.72 7.93
N ILE A 59 -0.07 -0.46 9.14
CA ILE A 59 -0.82 0.32 10.15
C ILE A 59 -1.11 1.74 9.65
N PHE A 60 -0.11 2.45 9.14
CA PHE A 60 -0.28 3.82 8.71
C PHE A 60 -1.16 3.92 7.46
N GLU A 61 -0.90 3.11 6.43
CA GLU A 61 -1.67 3.21 5.19
C GLU A 61 -3.10 2.72 5.38
N GLU A 62 -3.30 1.51 5.90
CA GLU A 62 -4.64 0.94 6.04
C GLU A 62 -5.45 1.67 7.11
N GLY A 63 -4.80 2.17 8.17
CA GLY A 63 -5.41 3.07 9.14
C GLY A 63 -5.92 4.35 8.49
N GLY A 64 -5.13 4.97 7.61
CA GLY A 64 -5.57 6.15 6.85
C GLY A 64 -6.74 5.85 5.92
N ARG A 65 -6.70 4.72 5.18
CA ARG A 65 -7.80 4.29 4.32
C ARG A 65 -9.09 4.10 5.10
N TYR A 66 -9.00 3.45 6.26
CA TYR A 66 -10.12 3.26 7.17
C TYR A 66 -10.69 4.58 7.69
N ILE A 67 -9.86 5.50 8.17
CA ILE A 67 -10.28 6.81 8.68
C ILE A 67 -10.97 7.62 7.58
N LEU A 68 -10.35 7.72 6.40
CA LEU A 68 -10.93 8.47 5.28
C LEU A 68 -12.25 7.86 4.81
N ARG A 69 -12.34 6.53 4.74
CA ARG A 69 -13.60 5.85 4.45
C ARG A 69 -14.67 6.10 5.50
N ARG A 70 -14.32 6.08 6.79
CA ARG A 70 -15.28 6.24 7.89
C ARG A 70 -15.89 7.64 7.89
N TYR A 71 -15.07 8.67 7.68
CA TYR A 71 -15.48 10.06 7.93
C TYR A 71 -15.72 10.91 6.66
N PHE A 72 -15.06 10.62 5.54
CA PHE A 72 -15.07 11.52 4.36
C PHE A 72 -15.79 10.96 3.14
N VAL A 73 -16.00 9.64 3.08
CA VAL A 73 -16.73 8.97 2.00
C VAL A 73 -18.15 8.62 2.46
N LYS A 74 -19.12 9.40 2.00
CA LYS A 74 -20.56 9.12 2.21
C LYS A 74 -20.99 8.06 1.19
N SER A 75 -21.41 6.90 1.68
CA SER A 75 -21.48 5.62 0.96
C SER A 75 -22.55 5.55 -0.13
N ASN A 76 -22.15 5.16 -1.35
CA ASN A 76 -23.07 4.56 -2.34
C ASN A 76 -22.91 3.03 -2.46
N TYR A 77 -22.00 2.42 -1.68
CA TYR A 77 -21.72 0.97 -1.67
C TYR A 77 -21.45 0.35 -3.05
N THR A 78 -20.90 1.13 -3.99
CA THR A 78 -20.50 0.63 -5.30
C THR A 78 -19.04 0.20 -5.28
N LEU A 79 -18.70 -0.82 -6.08
CA LEU A 79 -17.31 -1.30 -6.20
C LEU A 79 -16.38 -0.23 -6.80
N SER A 80 -16.92 0.74 -7.53
CA SER A 80 -16.13 1.81 -8.13
C SER A 80 -15.46 2.71 -7.09
N GLU A 81 -16.10 2.94 -5.93
CA GLU A 81 -15.54 3.82 -4.88
C GLU A 81 -14.17 3.34 -4.37
N PRO A 82 -14.02 2.11 -3.84
CA PRO A 82 -12.72 1.64 -3.37
C PRO A 82 -11.69 1.49 -4.50
N VAL A 83 -12.12 1.15 -5.72
CA VAL A 83 -11.20 1.05 -6.87
C VAL A 83 -10.63 2.43 -7.20
N ILE A 84 -11.47 3.45 -7.32
CA ILE A 84 -11.03 4.82 -7.65
C ILE A 84 -10.16 5.40 -6.54
N PHE A 85 -10.49 5.14 -5.27
CA PHE A 85 -9.67 5.56 -4.14
C PHE A 85 -8.29 4.90 -4.18
N GLY A 86 -8.25 3.57 -4.37
CA GLY A 86 -6.99 2.82 -4.45
C GLY A 86 -6.12 3.26 -5.63
N LEU A 87 -6.73 3.57 -6.78
CA LEU A 87 -6.02 4.14 -7.93
C LEU A 87 -5.41 5.51 -7.59
N GLY A 88 -6.14 6.39 -6.93
CA GLY A 88 -5.61 7.69 -6.49
C GLY A 88 -4.43 7.54 -5.53
N HIS A 89 -4.53 6.59 -4.59
CA HIS A 89 -3.45 6.26 -3.67
C HIS A 89 -2.19 5.80 -4.40
N GLY A 90 -2.31 4.77 -5.25
CA GLY A 90 -1.17 4.22 -6.00
C GLY A 90 -0.58 5.19 -7.03
N VAL A 91 -1.40 6.03 -7.68
CA VAL A 91 -0.90 7.08 -8.57
C VAL A 91 -0.07 8.10 -7.80
N MET A 92 -0.50 8.51 -6.61
CA MET A 92 0.28 9.44 -5.79
C MET A 92 1.62 8.83 -5.38
N GLU A 93 1.64 7.56 -5.02
CA GLU A 93 2.88 6.83 -4.75
C GLU A 93 3.83 6.86 -5.96
N VAL A 94 3.34 6.53 -7.16
CA VAL A 94 4.15 6.59 -8.38
C VAL A 94 4.70 7.99 -8.62
N ILE A 95 3.87 9.04 -8.47
CA ILE A 95 4.32 10.43 -8.64
C ILE A 95 5.46 10.75 -7.68
N MET A 96 5.35 10.36 -6.41
CA MET A 96 6.37 10.62 -5.40
C MET A 96 7.66 9.83 -5.67
N VAL A 97 7.55 8.54 -5.98
CA VAL A 97 8.70 7.66 -6.25
C VAL A 97 9.45 8.11 -7.51
N VAL A 98 8.74 8.34 -8.61
CA VAL A 98 9.34 8.82 -9.86
C VAL A 98 9.93 10.21 -9.68
N GLY A 99 9.27 11.09 -8.93
CA GLY A 99 9.80 12.43 -8.61
C GLY A 99 11.14 12.39 -7.88
N ILE A 100 11.30 11.48 -6.91
CA ILE A 100 12.56 11.27 -6.19
C ILE A 100 13.66 10.78 -7.14
N ILE A 101 13.33 9.81 -8.00
CA ILE A 101 14.27 9.25 -8.99
C ILE A 101 14.79 10.36 -9.92
N LEU A 102 13.89 11.16 -10.49
CA LEU A 102 14.26 12.25 -11.40
C LEU A 102 15.10 13.34 -10.71
N TYR A 103 14.82 13.65 -9.44
CA TYR A 103 15.59 14.63 -8.68
C TYR A 103 17.00 14.13 -8.32
N SER A 104 17.19 12.82 -8.18
CA SER A 104 18.47 12.23 -7.77
C SER A 104 19.60 12.28 -8.81
N SER A 105 19.34 12.80 -10.02
CA SER A 105 20.33 12.93 -11.11
C SER A 105 21.16 11.66 -11.36
N THR A 106 20.50 10.50 -11.29
CA THR A 106 21.14 9.19 -11.48
C THR A 106 21.17 8.83 -12.97
N ASP A 107 22.28 8.23 -13.44
CA ASP A 107 22.35 7.57 -14.74
C ASP A 107 21.51 6.29 -14.68
N ILE A 108 20.20 6.42 -14.97
CA ILE A 108 19.27 5.30 -14.91
C ILE A 108 19.33 4.53 -16.23
N THR A 109 19.65 3.24 -16.16
CA THR A 109 19.59 2.35 -17.33
C THR A 109 18.14 1.99 -17.68
N VAL A 110 17.90 1.68 -18.96
CA VAL A 110 16.56 1.30 -19.46
C VAL A 110 15.99 0.10 -18.69
N ASP A 111 16.84 -0.87 -18.31
CA ASP A 111 16.41 -2.07 -17.57
C ASP A 111 15.89 -1.74 -16.16
N ILE A 112 16.55 -0.81 -15.46
CA ILE A 112 16.13 -0.34 -14.14
C ILE A 112 14.78 0.39 -14.24
N VAL A 113 14.55 1.16 -15.30
CA VAL A 113 13.25 1.83 -15.53
C VAL A 113 12.13 0.81 -15.67
N TRP A 114 12.30 -0.22 -16.51
CA TRP A 114 11.25 -1.23 -16.74
C TRP A 114 10.90 -2.01 -15.48
N ILE A 115 11.91 -2.41 -14.71
CA ILE A 115 11.73 -3.11 -13.44
C ILE A 115 10.94 -2.26 -12.44
N ASN A 116 11.31 -1.00 -12.27
CA ASN A 116 10.60 -0.09 -11.38
C ASN A 116 9.14 0.12 -11.82
N ILE A 117 8.89 0.31 -13.12
CA ILE A 117 7.52 0.44 -13.64
C ILE A 117 6.69 -0.81 -13.33
N PHE A 118 7.26 -2.00 -13.52
CA PHE A 118 6.55 -3.25 -13.25
C PHE A 118 6.17 -3.38 -11.77
N GLU A 119 7.12 -3.09 -10.88
CA GLU A 119 6.88 -3.08 -9.44
C GLU A 119 5.78 -2.08 -9.04
N ARG A 120 5.76 -0.90 -9.67
CA ARG A 120 4.71 0.10 -9.42
C ARG A 120 3.33 -0.36 -9.87
N ILE A 121 3.23 -1.10 -10.98
CA ILE A 121 1.95 -1.66 -11.44
C ILE A 121 1.43 -2.69 -10.41
N LEU A 122 2.30 -3.57 -9.91
CA LEU A 122 1.94 -4.52 -8.85
C LEU A 122 1.49 -3.80 -7.58
N ALA A 123 2.25 -2.80 -7.12
CA ALA A 123 1.89 -2.01 -5.94
C ALA A 123 0.52 -1.33 -6.09
N ILE A 124 0.20 -0.75 -7.26
CA ILE A 124 -1.12 -0.15 -7.52
C ILE A 124 -2.23 -1.20 -7.42
N ILE A 125 -2.03 -2.39 -8.01
CA ILE A 125 -3.01 -3.49 -7.94
C ILE A 125 -3.24 -3.88 -6.47
N PHE A 126 -2.16 -4.04 -5.71
CA PHE A 126 -2.21 -4.36 -4.30
C PHE A 126 -2.99 -3.31 -3.49
N HIS A 127 -2.69 -2.03 -3.66
CA HIS A 127 -3.37 -0.94 -2.95
C HIS A 127 -4.86 -0.81 -3.31
N VAL A 128 -5.21 -1.04 -4.58
CA VAL A 128 -6.62 -1.17 -5.00
C VAL A 128 -7.29 -2.33 -4.25
N CYS A 129 -6.63 -3.48 -4.17
CA CYS A 129 -7.17 -4.64 -3.48
C CYS A 129 -7.39 -4.38 -1.97
N MET A 130 -6.42 -3.75 -1.30
CA MET A 130 -6.54 -3.41 0.13
C MET A 130 -7.71 -2.45 0.38
N THR A 131 -7.91 -1.46 -0.50
CA THR A 131 -9.02 -0.51 -0.38
C THR A 131 -10.37 -1.20 -0.54
N VAL A 132 -10.49 -2.16 -1.46
CA VAL A 132 -11.71 -2.98 -1.62
C VAL A 132 -11.98 -3.84 -0.37
N ILE A 133 -10.94 -4.41 0.25
CA ILE A 133 -11.05 -5.15 1.52
C ILE A 133 -11.57 -4.24 2.63
N ILE A 134 -11.02 -3.04 2.79
CA ILE A 134 -11.48 -2.04 3.77
C ILE A 134 -12.96 -1.73 3.56
N TRP A 135 -13.38 -1.36 2.35
CA TRP A 135 -14.79 -1.04 2.07
C TRP A 135 -15.72 -2.22 2.31
N ARG A 136 -15.28 -3.45 2.00
CA ARG A 136 -16.06 -4.66 2.29
C ARG A 136 -16.33 -4.81 3.78
N GLY A 137 -15.38 -4.40 4.64
CA GLY A 137 -15.59 -4.32 6.08
C GLY A 137 -16.79 -3.45 6.46
N PHE A 138 -16.90 -2.28 5.84
CA PHE A 138 -18.03 -1.37 6.05
C PHE A 138 -19.35 -1.91 5.52
N ILE A 139 -19.36 -2.59 4.37
CA ILE A 139 -20.58 -3.22 3.82
C ILE A 139 -21.10 -4.32 4.75
N LEU A 140 -20.20 -5.09 5.34
CA LEU A 140 -20.54 -6.24 6.19
C LEU A 140 -20.69 -5.87 7.68
N ASN A 141 -20.62 -4.59 8.05
CA ASN A 141 -20.58 -4.13 9.44
C ASN A 141 -19.51 -4.85 10.29
N ARG A 142 -18.34 -5.14 9.69
CA ARG A 142 -17.18 -5.79 10.31
C ARG A 142 -15.91 -4.99 10.05
N GLU A 143 -16.03 -3.67 10.15
CA GLU A 143 -15.02 -2.70 9.71
C GLU A 143 -13.64 -2.96 10.32
N ILE A 144 -13.55 -3.19 11.64
CA ILE A 144 -12.29 -3.47 12.33
C ILE A 144 -11.65 -4.81 11.88
N LYS A 145 -12.46 -5.86 11.67
CA LYS A 145 -11.94 -7.16 11.23
C LYS A 145 -11.25 -7.04 9.87
N PHE A 146 -11.86 -6.31 8.94
CA PHE A 146 -11.31 -6.14 7.61
C PHE A 146 -10.13 -5.15 7.58
N LEU A 147 -10.10 -4.16 8.48
CA LEU A 147 -8.92 -3.34 8.72
C LEU A 147 -7.73 -4.21 9.16
N LEU A 148 -7.92 -5.07 10.17
CA LEU A 148 -6.84 -5.95 10.65
C LEU A 148 -6.36 -6.91 9.56
N VAL A 149 -7.27 -7.44 8.73
CA VAL A 149 -6.91 -8.26 7.57
C VAL A 149 -6.08 -7.47 6.56
N ALA A 150 -6.47 -6.22 6.24
CA ALA A 150 -5.72 -5.37 5.32
C ALA A 150 -4.32 -5.06 5.88
N ILE A 151 -4.20 -4.69 7.16
CA ILE A 151 -2.91 -4.42 7.82
C ILE A 151 -2.01 -5.65 7.73
N PHE A 152 -2.55 -6.84 8.02
CA PHE A 152 -1.79 -8.07 8.00
C PHE A 152 -1.34 -8.46 6.58
N MET A 153 -2.21 -8.30 5.58
CA MET A 153 -1.86 -8.56 4.18
C MET A 153 -0.79 -7.58 3.68
N HIS A 154 -0.90 -6.30 4.03
CA HIS A 154 0.08 -5.28 3.70
C HIS A 154 1.43 -5.57 4.37
N PHE A 155 1.41 -5.93 5.66
CA PHE A 155 2.60 -6.39 6.36
C PHE A 155 3.27 -7.56 5.63
N ILE A 156 2.52 -8.59 5.24
CA ILE A 156 3.10 -9.72 4.50
C ILE A 156 3.71 -9.24 3.18
N PHE A 157 2.98 -8.44 2.42
CA PHE A 157 3.42 -7.95 1.12
C PHE A 157 4.76 -7.19 1.24
N ASP A 158 4.87 -6.26 2.19
CA ASP A 158 6.09 -5.49 2.42
C ASP A 158 7.20 -6.35 3.02
N TYR A 159 6.87 -7.27 3.93
CA TYR A 159 7.84 -8.10 4.62
C TYR A 159 8.55 -9.08 3.66
N LEU A 160 7.95 -9.40 2.52
CA LEU A 160 8.57 -10.24 1.47
C LEU A 160 9.93 -9.71 1.02
N ILE A 161 10.12 -8.39 0.95
CA ILE A 161 11.41 -7.82 0.54
C ILE A 161 12.53 -8.17 1.53
N PHE A 162 12.20 -8.25 2.82
CA PHE A 162 13.16 -8.54 3.88
C PHE A 162 13.50 -10.04 3.98
N ILE A 163 12.54 -10.92 3.66
CA ILE A 163 12.75 -12.38 3.72
C ILE A 163 13.21 -12.98 2.39
N ALA A 164 13.11 -12.25 1.27
CA ALA A 164 13.53 -12.74 -0.04
C ALA A 164 14.97 -13.30 -0.05
N PRO A 165 15.98 -12.66 0.58
CA PRO A 165 17.33 -13.23 0.66
C PRO A 165 17.38 -14.54 1.45
N LEU A 166 16.59 -14.67 2.53
CA LEU A 166 16.53 -15.89 3.34
C LEU A 166 15.90 -17.06 2.57
N LEU A 167 15.01 -16.75 1.63
CA LEU A 167 14.37 -17.72 0.75
C LEU A 167 15.17 -17.97 -0.55
N ASN A 168 16.35 -17.37 -0.70
CA ASN A 168 17.16 -17.38 -1.93
C ASN A 168 16.38 -16.91 -3.17
N LEU A 169 15.44 -15.98 -3.00
CA LEU A 169 14.69 -15.39 -4.11
C LEU A 169 15.51 -14.27 -4.75
N ASN A 170 15.68 -14.36 -6.07
CA ASN A 170 16.16 -13.23 -6.86
C ASN A 170 15.01 -12.21 -7.10
N PHE A 171 15.33 -11.06 -7.71
CA PHE A 171 14.33 -10.02 -8.00
C PHE A 171 13.12 -10.55 -8.78
N ILE A 172 13.35 -11.41 -9.78
CA ILE A 172 12.28 -12.03 -10.57
C ILE A 172 11.39 -12.89 -9.67
N GLY A 173 11.98 -13.71 -8.80
CA GLY A 173 11.27 -14.55 -7.83
C GLY A 173 10.40 -13.72 -6.90
N LEU A 174 10.92 -12.62 -6.35
CA LEU A 174 10.15 -11.70 -5.53
C LEU A 174 8.96 -11.11 -6.30
N TYR A 175 9.17 -10.64 -7.52
CA TYR A 175 8.07 -10.08 -8.33
C TYR A 175 7.02 -11.12 -8.71
N VAL A 176 7.42 -12.35 -9.00
CA VAL A 176 6.47 -13.46 -9.20
C VAL A 176 5.65 -13.71 -7.93
N THR A 177 6.26 -13.66 -6.74
CA THR A 177 5.51 -13.84 -5.49
C THR A 177 4.48 -12.73 -5.25
N TRP A 178 4.84 -11.46 -5.46
CA TRP A 178 3.88 -10.36 -5.40
C TRP A 178 2.77 -10.48 -6.44
N MET A 179 3.10 -10.84 -7.68
CA MET A 179 2.11 -11.08 -8.73
C MET A 179 1.11 -12.18 -8.35
N VAL A 180 1.58 -13.29 -7.75
CA VAL A 180 0.70 -14.38 -7.30
C VAL A 180 -0.25 -13.90 -6.19
N ILE A 181 0.24 -13.09 -5.25
CA ILE A 181 -0.60 -12.49 -4.19
C ILE A 181 -1.67 -11.59 -4.83
N ASP A 182 -1.29 -10.70 -5.74
CA ASP A 182 -2.20 -9.79 -6.42
C ASP A 182 -3.25 -10.53 -7.23
N LEU A 183 -2.87 -11.58 -7.98
CA LEU A 183 -3.82 -12.42 -8.71
C LEU A 183 -4.81 -13.12 -7.77
N GLY A 184 -4.35 -13.60 -6.61
CA GLY A 184 -5.22 -14.19 -5.59
C GLY A 184 -6.22 -13.18 -5.01
N LEU A 185 -5.76 -11.96 -4.72
CA LEU A 185 -6.60 -10.86 -4.23
C LEU A 185 -7.61 -10.42 -5.29
N LEU A 186 -7.20 -10.28 -6.55
CA LEU A 186 -8.08 -9.96 -7.67
C LEU A 186 -9.13 -11.05 -7.88
N ALA A 187 -8.75 -12.33 -7.89
CA ALA A 187 -9.68 -13.44 -8.01
C ALA A 187 -10.74 -13.42 -6.90
N TYR A 188 -10.33 -13.13 -5.66
CA TYR A 188 -11.24 -12.92 -4.55
C TYR A 188 -12.19 -11.73 -4.78
N ILE A 189 -11.69 -10.59 -5.26
CA ILE A 189 -12.50 -9.40 -5.57
C ILE A 189 -13.53 -9.71 -6.66
N PHE A 190 -13.13 -10.39 -7.73
CA PHE A 190 -14.05 -10.81 -8.80
C PHE A 190 -15.15 -11.72 -8.27
N LYS A 191 -14.82 -12.65 -7.36
CA LYS A 191 -15.81 -13.54 -6.73
C LYS A 191 -16.84 -12.76 -5.91
N ILE A 192 -16.42 -11.68 -5.24
CA ILE A 192 -17.29 -10.89 -4.35
C ILE A 192 -17.96 -9.72 -5.06
N LYS A 193 -17.63 -9.43 -6.32
CA LYS A 193 -18.20 -8.32 -7.12
C LYS A 193 -19.73 -8.35 -7.13
N LYS A 194 -20.34 -9.54 -7.12
CA LYS A 194 -21.80 -9.74 -7.09
C LYS A 194 -22.49 -9.19 -5.82
N ILE A 195 -21.73 -8.91 -4.77
CA ILE A 195 -22.23 -8.38 -3.49
C ILE A 195 -22.41 -6.85 -3.56
N TRP A 196 -21.73 -6.18 -4.50
CA TRP A 196 -21.78 -4.74 -4.66
C TRP A 196 -22.98 -4.35 -5.54
N ARG A 197 -23.65 -3.25 -5.17
CA ARG A 197 -24.76 -2.69 -5.95
C ARG A 197 -24.26 -1.90 -7.15
#